data_AF-A0A2V9QNA7-F1
#
_entry.id   AF-A0A2V9QNA7-F1
#
_cell.length_a   1.000
_cell.length_b   1.000
_cell.length_c   1.000
_cell.angle_alpha   90.00
_cell.angle_beta   90.00
_cell.angle_gamma   90.00
#
_symmetry.space_group_name_H-M   'P 1'
#
loop_
_entity.id
_entity.type
_entity.pdbx_description
1 polymer ?
#
loop_
_entity_poly.entity_id
_entity_poly.type
_entity_poly.pdbx_seq_one_letter_code
_entity_poly.pdbx_strand_id
1 'polypeptide(L)'
;MDELKSVNTRITDLVTGLMKADSNGVTPFQSLMRAESLRSAPGNNASVLLAKFVAVGGNNITKRNIFHTSIKFSGGAVTEFFLMDKTGSIAKSGVVSCYGGQFGEGDLEALSAPPKPDICTTENKAAEKEKVNKEPEAK
;
A
#
# COMPACT_ATOMS: atom_id res chain seq x y z
N MET A 1 -40.51 5.60 22.35
CA MET A 1 -39.89 6.19 21.13
C MET A 1 -38.40 6.45 21.31
N ASP A 2 -37.90 6.64 22.52
CA ASP A 2 -36.49 7.02 22.76
C ASP A 2 -35.49 5.87 22.51
N GLU A 3 -35.91 4.62 22.73
CA GLU A 3 -35.08 3.45 22.47
C GLU A 3 -34.77 3.26 20.97
N LEU A 4 -35.77 3.48 20.11
CA LEU A 4 -35.60 3.41 18.66
C LEU A 4 -34.65 4.50 18.14
N LYS A 5 -34.74 5.71 18.71
CA LYS A 5 -33.80 6.80 18.41
C LYS A 5 -32.38 6.44 18.85
N SER A 6 -32.22 5.89 20.05
CA SER A 6 -30.92 5.47 20.59
C SER A 6 -30.26 4.39 19.73
N VAL A 7 -31.01 3.38 19.30
CA VAL A 7 -30.50 2.33 18.41
C VAL A 7 -30.08 2.91 17.07
N ASN A 8 -30.88 3.82 16.49
CA ASN A 8 -30.55 4.43 15.21
C ASN A 8 -29.29 5.29 15.28
N THR A 9 -29.09 6.01 16.38
CA THR A 9 -27.84 6.75 16.63
C THR A 9 -26.64 5.80 16.71
N ARG A 10 -26.73 4.69 17.46
CA ARG A 10 -25.64 3.71 17.56
C ARG A 10 -25.28 3.08 16.22
N ILE A 11 -26.28 2.79 15.39
CA ILE A 11 -26.07 2.26 14.03
C ILE A 11 -25.37 3.32 13.17
N THR A 12 -25.81 4.56 13.24
CA THR A 12 -25.20 5.67 12.49
C THR A 12 -23.75 5.90 12.91
N ASP A 13 -23.47 5.85 14.21
CA ASP A 13 -22.11 5.99 14.76
C ASP A 13 -21.20 4.84 14.31
N LEU A 14 -21.72 3.61 14.33
CA LEU A 14 -20.99 2.44 13.83
C LEU A 14 -20.68 2.56 12.34
N VAL A 15 -21.67 2.89 11.52
CA VAL A 15 -21.49 3.07 10.06
C VAL A 15 -20.47 4.18 9.80
N THR A 16 -20.57 5.30 10.52
CA THR A 16 -19.64 6.43 10.39
C THR A 16 -18.22 6.01 10.77
N GLY A 17 -18.06 5.26 11.87
CA GLY A 17 -16.76 4.72 12.29
C GLY A 17 -16.16 3.76 11.26
N LEU A 18 -16.97 2.88 10.68
CA LEU A 18 -16.55 1.90 9.68
C LEU A 18 -16.21 2.53 8.31
N MET A 19 -16.83 3.65 7.97
CA MET A 19 -16.60 4.39 6.72
C MET A 19 -15.51 5.46 6.83
N LYS A 20 -15.09 5.83 8.04
CA LYS A 20 -14.03 6.81 8.24
C LYS A 20 -12.71 6.24 7.75
N ALA A 21 -12.11 6.91 6.76
CA ALA A 21 -10.78 6.55 6.27
C ALA A 21 -9.71 6.82 7.35
N ASP A 22 -8.76 5.89 7.46
CA ASP A 22 -7.57 6.08 8.28
C ASP A 22 -6.56 7.03 7.60
N SER A 23 -5.40 7.25 8.24
CA SER A 23 -4.29 8.00 7.65
C SER A 23 -3.73 7.39 6.35
N ASN A 24 -4.13 6.15 6.04
CA ASN A 24 -3.78 5.41 4.83
C ASN A 24 -4.87 5.45 3.75
N GLY A 25 -5.97 6.15 3.98
CA GLY A 25 -7.08 6.24 3.03
C GLY A 25 -7.90 4.96 2.96
N VAL A 26 -7.68 4.00 3.85
CA VAL A 26 -8.41 2.73 3.91
C VAL A 26 -9.46 2.83 5.01
N THR A 27 -10.69 2.42 4.70
CA THR A 27 -11.74 2.36 5.72
C THR A 27 -11.68 1.02 6.46
N PRO A 28 -12.01 0.97 7.77
CA PRO A 28 -12.10 -0.29 8.51
C PRO A 28 -13.01 -1.32 7.82
N PHE A 29 -14.08 -0.86 7.15
CA PHE A 29 -14.94 -1.72 6.34
C PHE A 29 -14.21 -2.38 5.16
N GLN A 30 -13.38 -1.63 4.42
CA GLN A 30 -12.59 -2.19 3.33
C GLN A 30 -11.61 -3.26 3.83
N SER A 31 -11.00 -3.04 5.01
CA SER A 31 -10.16 -4.04 5.65
C SER A 31 -10.94 -5.29 6.05
N LEU A 32 -12.16 -5.13 6.56
CA LEU A 32 -13.05 -6.24 6.91
C LEU A 32 -13.43 -7.08 5.69
N MET A 33 -13.85 -6.42 4.61
CA MET A 33 -14.18 -7.08 3.33
C MET A 33 -12.99 -7.83 2.74
N ARG A 34 -11.77 -7.27 2.84
CA ARG A 34 -10.54 -7.95 2.42
C ARG A 34 -10.23 -9.17 3.31
N ALA A 35 -10.43 -9.06 4.62
CA ALA A 35 -10.25 -10.17 5.55
C ALA A 35 -11.25 -11.30 5.30
N GLU A 36 -12.52 -10.98 5.04
CA GLU A 36 -13.54 -11.98 4.64
C GLU A 36 -13.20 -12.64 3.29
N SER A 37 -12.78 -11.84 2.32
CA SER A 37 -12.30 -12.35 1.03
C SER A 37 -11.11 -13.30 1.22
N LEU A 38 -10.16 -12.95 2.09
CA LEU A 38 -9.03 -13.85 2.41
C LEU A 38 -9.44 -15.14 3.09
N ARG A 39 -10.44 -15.08 3.97
CA ARG A 39 -10.97 -16.28 4.63
C ARG A 39 -11.59 -17.25 3.62
N SER A 40 -12.14 -16.72 2.52
CA SER A 40 -12.69 -17.53 1.42
C SER A 40 -11.62 -18.07 0.46
N ALA A 41 -10.39 -17.55 0.53
CA ALA A 41 -9.32 -17.96 -0.38
C ALA A 41 -8.85 -19.41 -0.09
N PRO A 42 -8.87 -20.31 -1.08
CA PRO A 42 -8.42 -21.68 -0.89
C PRO A 42 -6.91 -21.73 -0.72
N GLY A 43 -6.43 -22.12 0.47
CA GLY A 43 -5.02 -22.40 0.73
C GLY A 43 -4.54 -21.86 2.08
N ASN A 44 -3.72 -22.65 2.79
CA ASN A 44 -3.21 -22.26 4.11
C ASN A 44 -2.22 -21.08 4.09
N ASN A 45 -1.81 -20.61 2.90
CA ASN A 45 -0.76 -19.61 2.69
C ASN A 45 -1.25 -18.34 1.98
N ALA A 46 -2.57 -18.07 1.96
CA ALA A 46 -3.08 -16.84 1.38
C ALA A 46 -2.63 -15.60 2.19
N SER A 47 -2.27 -14.51 1.50
CA SER A 47 -1.86 -13.24 2.10
C SER A 47 -2.50 -12.06 1.37
N VAL A 48 -2.89 -11.02 2.11
CA VAL A 48 -3.30 -9.71 1.56
C VAL A 48 -2.06 -8.87 1.39
N LEU A 49 -1.82 -8.36 0.19
CA LEU A 49 -0.92 -7.23 0.00
C LEU A 49 -1.72 -5.92 0.08
N LEU A 50 -1.39 -5.09 1.05
CA LEU A 50 -1.86 -3.73 1.16
C LEU A 50 -0.71 -2.80 0.76
N ALA A 51 -0.88 -2.04 -0.31
CA ALA A 51 0.13 -1.09 -0.79
C ALA A 51 -0.45 0.32 -0.83
N LYS A 52 0.35 1.29 -0.39
CA LYS A 52 0.03 2.73 -0.41
C LYS A 52 1.16 3.48 -1.10
N PHE A 53 0.81 4.25 -2.12
CA PHE A 53 1.75 5.18 -2.73
C PHE A 53 1.98 6.36 -1.78
N VAL A 54 3.22 6.51 -1.31
CA VAL A 54 3.65 7.57 -0.39
C VAL A 54 4.03 8.82 -1.17
N ALA A 55 4.78 8.62 -2.26
CA ALA A 55 5.17 9.68 -3.16
C ALA A 55 5.24 9.14 -4.58
N VAL A 56 4.75 9.94 -5.53
CA VAL A 56 4.92 9.71 -6.96
C VAL A 56 5.45 11.00 -7.56
N GLY A 57 6.48 10.87 -8.37
CA GLY A 57 7.16 12.01 -8.97
C GLY A 57 7.62 11.70 -10.37
N GLY A 58 7.81 12.74 -11.16
CA GLY A 58 8.34 12.62 -12.50
C GLY A 58 8.83 13.96 -13.00
N ASN A 59 9.70 13.94 -13.99
CA ASN A 59 10.19 15.14 -14.64
C ASN A 59 10.39 14.92 -16.14
N ASN A 60 10.15 15.98 -16.90
CA ASN A 60 10.35 16.03 -18.34
C ASN A 60 11.62 16.83 -18.62
N ILE A 61 12.60 16.21 -19.25
CA ILE A 61 13.86 16.84 -19.63
C ILE A 61 13.80 17.13 -21.13
N THR A 62 13.73 18.42 -21.47
CA THR A 62 13.75 18.88 -22.86
C THR A 62 15.13 19.45 -23.17
N LYS A 63 15.82 18.90 -24.17
CA LYS A 63 17.10 19.43 -24.67
C LYS A 63 16.91 19.91 -26.11
N ARG A 64 17.14 21.21 -26.34
CA ARG A 64 17.03 21.84 -27.66
C ARG A 64 18.44 22.06 -28.24
N ASN A 65 18.71 21.42 -29.37
CA ASN A 65 19.88 21.69 -30.21
C ASN A 65 19.46 22.53 -31.43
N ILE A 66 20.45 23.05 -32.17
CA ILE A 66 20.24 23.95 -33.32
C ILE A 66 19.35 23.31 -34.41
N PHE A 67 19.37 21.97 -34.56
CA PHE A 67 18.62 21.25 -35.60
C PHE A 67 17.68 20.15 -35.09
N HIS A 68 17.60 19.91 -33.78
CA HIS A 68 16.75 18.86 -33.22
C HIS A 68 16.40 19.14 -31.76
N THR A 69 15.22 18.71 -31.34
CA THR A 69 14.78 18.77 -29.94
C THR A 69 14.53 17.35 -29.45
N SER A 70 15.20 16.95 -28.37
CA SER A 70 14.96 15.66 -27.72
C SER A 70 14.18 15.87 -26.43
N ILE A 71 13.10 15.11 -26.25
CA ILE A 71 12.32 15.07 -25.01
C ILE A 71 12.56 13.73 -24.34
N LYS A 72 12.88 13.77 -23.04
CA LYS A 72 12.98 12.58 -22.19
C LYS A 72 12.03 12.70 -21.00
N PHE A 73 11.39 11.60 -20.66
CA PHE A 73 10.48 11.49 -19.52
C PHE A 73 11.13 10.66 -18.43
N SER A 74 10.95 11.04 -17.18
CA SER A 74 11.38 10.25 -16.04
C SER A 74 10.31 10.18 -14.99
N GLY A 75 10.29 9.08 -14.25
CA GLY A 75 9.29 8.81 -13.21
C GLY A 75 9.87 7.95 -12.09
N GLY A 76 9.40 8.20 -10.88
CA GLY A 76 9.71 7.41 -9.70
C GLY A 76 8.52 7.33 -8.76
N ALA A 77 8.46 6.25 -8.00
CA ALA A 77 7.42 6.00 -7.02
C ALA A 77 8.02 5.45 -5.73
N VAL A 78 7.52 5.93 -4.60
CA VAL A 78 7.77 5.38 -3.27
C VAL A 78 6.46 4.78 -2.79
N THR A 79 6.49 3.48 -2.50
CA THR A 79 5.33 2.69 -2.08
C THR A 79 5.62 2.04 -0.74
N GLU A 80 4.75 2.26 0.23
CA GLU A 80 4.75 1.51 1.48
C GLU A 80 3.83 0.30 1.32
N PHE A 81 4.25 -0.87 1.83
CA PHE A 81 3.45 -2.08 1.74
C PHE A 81 3.39 -2.84 3.07
N PHE A 82 2.29 -3.56 3.23
CA PHE A 82 2.04 -4.52 4.31
C PHE A 82 1.52 -5.80 3.70
N LEU A 83 2.18 -6.91 3.98
CA LEU A 83 1.74 -8.25 3.67
C LEU A 83 1.12 -8.83 4.93
N MET A 84 -0.19 -9.04 4.92
CA MET A 84 -0.95 -9.62 6.02
C MET A 84 -1.31 -11.06 5.71
N ASP A 85 -1.15 -11.95 6.68
CA ASP A 85 -1.58 -13.33 6.56
C ASP A 85 -3.10 -13.49 6.77
N LYS A 86 -3.60 -14.72 6.63
CA LYS A 86 -5.01 -15.07 6.89
C LYS A 86 -5.50 -14.80 8.31
N THR A 87 -4.60 -14.63 9.27
CA THR A 87 -4.95 -14.29 10.67
C THR A 87 -5.03 -12.79 10.89
N GLY A 88 -4.68 -11.99 9.87
CA GLY A 88 -4.55 -10.54 9.98
C GLY A 88 -3.22 -10.08 10.56
N SER A 89 -2.27 -11.01 10.80
CA SER A 89 -0.94 -10.66 11.29
C SER A 89 -0.08 -10.13 10.14
N ILE A 90 0.70 -9.10 10.41
CA ILE A 90 1.63 -8.54 9.42
C ILE A 90 2.84 -9.48 9.30
N ALA A 91 2.89 -10.23 8.20
CA ALA A 91 4.00 -11.13 7.89
C ALA A 91 5.23 -10.36 7.39
N LYS A 92 5.02 -9.27 6.63
CA LYS A 92 6.09 -8.42 6.13
C LYS A 92 5.60 -7.00 5.91
N SER A 93 6.43 -6.01 6.15
CA SER A 93 6.18 -4.63 5.74
C SER A 93 7.47 -3.95 5.32
N GLY A 94 7.33 -2.86 4.57
CA GLY A 94 8.47 -2.07 4.15
C GLY A 94 8.10 -0.95 3.22
N VAL A 95 9.12 -0.20 2.84
CA VAL A 95 9.02 0.85 1.84
C VAL A 95 9.87 0.44 0.65
N VAL A 96 9.29 0.49 -0.54
CA VAL A 96 9.96 0.27 -1.81
C VAL A 96 9.98 1.59 -2.55
N SER A 97 11.16 2.06 -2.90
CA SER A 97 11.35 3.19 -3.81
C SER A 97 11.91 2.67 -5.13
N CYS A 98 11.25 3.00 -6.23
CA CYS A 98 11.66 2.63 -7.57
C CYS A 98 11.77 3.88 -8.44
N TYR A 99 12.81 3.92 -9.27
CA TYR A 99 12.98 4.92 -10.32
C TYR A 99 13.11 4.23 -11.67
N GLY A 100 12.22 4.59 -12.60
CA GLY A 100 12.16 3.97 -13.92
C GLY A 100 13.28 4.42 -14.88
N GLY A 101 14.09 5.42 -14.50
CA GLY A 101 15.09 5.99 -15.41
C GLY A 101 14.49 7.07 -16.32
N GLN A 102 15.20 7.35 -17.41
CA GLN A 102 14.81 8.33 -18.43
C GLN A 102 14.46 7.61 -19.73
N PHE A 103 13.26 7.82 -20.24
CA PHE A 103 12.76 7.25 -21.49
C PHE A 103 12.62 8.35 -22.53
N GLY A 104 13.21 8.15 -23.72
CA GLY A 104 12.99 9.00 -24.88
C GLY A 104 11.80 8.54 -25.72
N GLU A 105 11.46 9.33 -26.74
CA GLU A 105 10.36 9.05 -27.67
C GLU A 105 10.52 7.69 -28.39
N GLY A 106 11.75 7.30 -28.72
CA GLY A 106 12.06 5.99 -29.31
C GLY A 106 12.06 4.80 -28.33
N ASP A 107 12.03 5.04 -27.02
CA ASP A 107 11.96 3.97 -26.01
C ASP A 107 10.50 3.57 -25.68
N LEU A 108 9.53 4.42 -26.03
CA LEU A 108 8.11 4.19 -25.79
C LEU A 108 7.55 3.05 -26.67
N GLU A 109 8.07 2.87 -27.88
CA GLU A 109 7.68 1.75 -28.77
C GLU A 109 8.12 0.38 -28.22
N ALA A 110 9.12 0.36 -27.32
CA ALA A 110 9.64 -0.86 -26.68
C ALA A 110 8.88 -1.28 -25.41
N LEU A 111 7.90 -0.49 -24.93
CA LEU A 111 7.10 -0.80 -23.72
C LEU A 111 6.13 -1.99 -23.88
N SER A 112 6.07 -2.63 -25.05
CA SER A 112 5.42 -3.93 -25.21
C SER A 112 6.20 -5.08 -24.55
N ALA A 113 7.48 -4.86 -24.24
CA ALA A 113 8.30 -5.77 -23.44
C ALA A 113 8.35 -5.31 -21.97
N PRO A 114 8.47 -6.23 -21.00
CA PRO A 114 8.61 -5.84 -19.60
C PRO A 114 9.80 -4.88 -19.43
N PRO A 115 9.64 -3.78 -18.67
CA PRO A 115 10.70 -2.79 -18.50
C PRO A 115 11.97 -3.44 -17.96
N LYS A 116 13.13 -2.97 -18.42
CA LYS A 116 14.46 -3.35 -17.88
C LYS A 116 14.46 -3.14 -16.36
N PRO A 117 15.17 -3.97 -15.59
CA PRO A 117 15.07 -3.97 -14.13
C PRO A 117 15.36 -2.57 -13.57
N ASP A 118 14.33 -1.99 -12.97
CA ASP A 118 14.36 -0.69 -12.31
C ASP A 118 15.39 -0.70 -11.17
N ILE A 119 15.98 0.47 -10.88
CA ILE A 119 16.74 0.67 -9.64
C ILE A 119 15.70 0.81 -8.53
N CYS A 120 15.30 -0.32 -7.94
CA CYS A 120 14.42 -0.37 -6.79
C CYS A 120 15.23 -0.65 -5.51
N THR A 121 15.07 0.19 -4.50
CA THR A 121 15.61 -0.04 -3.16
C THR A 121 14.49 -0.38 -2.20
N THR A 122 14.73 -1.37 -1.33
CA THR A 122 13.76 -1.81 -0.33
C THR A 122 14.31 -1.61 1.06
N GLU A 123 13.58 -0.88 1.90
CA GLU A 123 13.82 -0.81 3.33
C GLU A 123 12.78 -1.68 4.04
N ASN A 124 13.20 -2.84 4.56
CA ASN A 124 12.34 -3.73 5.32
C ASN A 124 12.35 -3.29 6.79
N LYS A 125 11.16 -3.07 7.38
CA LYS A 125 11.02 -3.03 8.83
C LYS A 125 10.62 -4.42 9.29
N ALA A 126 11.53 -5.12 9.95
CA ALA A 126 11.20 -6.40 10.57
C ALA A 126 10.16 -6.17 11.68
N ALA A 127 9.12 -7.00 11.72
CA ALA A 127 8.13 -7.00 12.79
C ALA A 127 8.85 -7.28 14.12
N GLU A 128 8.99 -6.26 14.95
CA GLU A 128 9.51 -6.36 16.30
C GLU A 128 8.53 -7.22 17.11
N LYS A 129 8.97 -8.42 17.49
CA LYS A 129 8.19 -9.32 18.35
C LYS A 129 8.05 -8.67 19.72
N GLU A 130 6.85 -8.20 20.02
CA GLU A 130 6.42 -7.74 21.34
C GLU A 130 6.66 -8.88 22.36
N LYS A 131 7.72 -8.75 23.15
CA LYS A 131 7.96 -9.63 24.31
C LYS A 131 6.96 -9.25 25.40
N VAL A 132 5.85 -9.97 25.44
CA VAL A 132 4.95 -10.02 26.60
C VAL A 132 5.75 -10.53 27.80
N ASN A 133 6.15 -9.62 28.67
CA ASN A 133 6.82 -9.97 29.92
C ASN A 133 5.75 -10.39 30.93
N LYS A 134 5.83 -11.65 31.38
CA LYS A 134 4.93 -12.24 32.37
C LYS A 134 5.09 -11.54 33.71
N GLU A 135 3.95 -11.12 34.25
CA GLU A 135 3.73 -10.81 35.66
C GLU A 135 4.00 -12.06 36.52
N PRO A 136 4.77 -11.98 37.61
CA PRO A 136 4.73 -12.99 38.65
C PRO A 136 3.84 -12.51 39.79
N GLU A 137 2.72 -13.21 39.95
CA GLU A 137 2.01 -13.29 41.23
C GLU A 137 2.99 -13.69 42.34
N ALA A 138 3.02 -12.93 43.43
CA ALA A 138 3.56 -13.39 44.69
C ALA A 138 2.62 -12.98 45.82
N LYS A 139 2.28 -14.00 46.59
CA LYS A 139 1.29 -14.12 47.68
C LYS A 139 1.52 -13.20 48.86
#